data_AF-A0AAW1CZD0-F1
#
_entry.id   AF-A0AAW1CZD0-F1
#
_cell.length_a   1.000
_cell.length_b   1.000
_cell.length_c   1.000
_cell.angle_alpha   90.00
_cell.angle_beta   90.00
_cell.angle_gamma   90.00
#
_symmetry.space_group_name_H-M   'P 1'
#
loop_
_entity.id
_entity.type
_entity.pdbx_description
1 polymer ?
#
loop_
_entity_poly.entity_id
_entity_poly.type
_entity_poly.pdbx_seq_one_letter_code
_entity_poly.pdbx_strand_id
1 'polypeptide(L)'
;MSHITYSKIWAEAQAILDEATKIDVEQQSAKPTKDKSEARRTVGRLYLKYILAINKLDECYDQIVQPQKRLLIRRVLDASIGRFIELKHELVNIDLSEFSYFDDLLLEMRILPNEAEVKVPTYYRRERESEIKERRQTIDRIMRELGFFEDDATGIIMTEDKAIRLIQTHERGRQGRLRAQFMKEIRSLKDKIKVEQKEEELEESSRKAALKIQKIWRGYITRRRIRKRVVEEMLLIGMLPGAYTSTEERKRAEEVKELRRELQAEREIEFQNALVTIKDQIYHTRGPVMMEEMADEVRAWFSGYKEQTGKFPDLPSEEAGGSALIFSRQGAESERSKSTAPSSKESRRGTKGKKSKEKEEVKKRPDEEEDPGFKMSPSSFLAELMVAGSEYDETWKTLDERANPMQTYYEEFIKKEKTAQVEAELRKIVDEQLRAELEALQAALDRDRARKGKKAKKAAKKKGRRGGKKGKKKKEKDLTPDRTTESLFQELVTNGTIN
;
A
#
# COMPACT_ATOMS: atom_id res chain seq x y z
N MET A 1 10.69 -13.95 14.63
CA MET A 1 9.29 -14.29 15.01
C MET A 1 8.79 -15.43 14.12
N SER A 2 7.78 -16.19 14.57
CA SER A 2 7.19 -17.30 13.80
C SER A 2 6.03 -16.83 12.92
N HIS A 3 5.60 -17.64 11.95
CA HIS A 3 4.45 -17.30 11.10
C HIS A 3 3.15 -17.12 11.89
N ILE A 4 2.98 -17.88 12.98
CA ILE A 4 1.82 -17.78 13.88
C ILE A 4 1.71 -16.38 14.48
N THR A 5 2.84 -15.74 14.81
CA THR A 5 2.84 -14.38 15.35
C THR A 5 2.20 -13.40 14.37
N TYR A 6 2.59 -13.44 13.10
CA TYR A 6 2.04 -12.54 12.08
C TYR A 6 0.59 -12.87 11.74
N SER A 7 0.17 -14.14 11.78
CA SER A 7 -1.26 -14.49 11.64
C SER A 7 -2.10 -13.88 12.77
N LYS A 8 -1.58 -13.84 14.01
CA LYS A 8 -2.28 -13.18 15.13
C LYS A 8 -2.35 -11.67 14.93
N ILE A 9 -1.25 -11.04 14.53
CA ILE A 9 -1.22 -9.59 14.25
C ILE A 9 -2.21 -9.25 13.13
N TRP A 10 -2.32 -10.09 12.10
CA TRP A 10 -3.30 -9.90 11.02
C TRP A 10 -4.74 -10.02 11.53
N ALA A 11 -5.04 -11.03 12.37
CA ALA A 11 -6.36 -11.17 12.97
C ALA A 11 -6.73 -9.99 13.88
N GLU A 12 -5.77 -9.47 14.66
CA GLU A 12 -5.96 -8.26 15.46
C GLU A 12 -6.22 -7.03 14.58
N ALA A 13 -5.47 -6.86 13.49
CA ALA A 13 -5.68 -5.78 12.55
C ALA A 13 -7.08 -5.84 11.91
N GLN A 14 -7.53 -7.04 11.55
CA GLN A 14 -8.87 -7.24 11.00
C GLN A 14 -9.95 -6.90 12.02
N ALA A 15 -9.81 -7.33 13.27
CA ALA A 15 -10.78 -6.98 14.32
C ALA A 15 -10.92 -5.46 14.52
N ILE A 16 -9.80 -4.73 14.47
CA ILE A 16 -9.80 -3.27 14.53
C ILE A 16 -10.54 -2.67 13.32
N LEU A 17 -10.30 -3.21 12.12
CA LEU A 17 -10.98 -2.77 10.89
C LEU A 17 -12.47 -3.11 10.88
N ASP A 18 -12.89 -4.26 11.38
CA ASP A 18 -14.31 -4.63 11.46
C ASP A 18 -15.07 -3.64 12.35
N GLU A 19 -14.47 -3.25 13.48
CA GLU A 19 -15.05 -2.21 14.32
C GLU A 19 -15.03 -0.83 13.67
N ALA A 20 -13.94 -0.46 12.97
CA ALA A 20 -13.81 0.83 12.30
C ALA A 20 -14.80 0.97 11.14
N THR A 21 -14.90 -0.05 10.29
CA THR A 21 -15.81 -0.09 9.14
C THR A 21 -17.27 -0.09 9.58
N LYS A 22 -17.61 -0.78 10.67
CA LYS A 22 -18.95 -0.71 11.26
C LYS A 22 -19.32 0.72 11.67
N ILE A 23 -18.43 1.41 12.39
CA ILE A 23 -18.64 2.81 12.78
C ILE A 23 -18.74 3.68 11.52
N ASP A 24 -17.90 3.46 10.52
CA ASP A 24 -17.92 4.20 9.26
C ASP A 24 -19.27 4.08 8.54
N VAL A 25 -19.81 2.87 8.43
CA VAL A 25 -21.13 2.61 7.82
C VAL A 25 -22.24 3.33 8.60
N GLU A 26 -22.22 3.24 9.93
CA GLU A 26 -23.18 3.95 10.79
C GLU A 26 -23.12 5.46 10.54
N GLN A 27 -21.92 6.05 10.46
CA GLN A 27 -21.72 7.48 10.23
C GLN A 27 -22.11 7.94 8.82
N GLN A 28 -21.97 7.10 7.80
CA GLN A 28 -22.46 7.43 6.44
C GLN A 28 -23.99 7.56 6.40
N SER A 29 -24.69 6.77 7.22
CA SER A 29 -26.16 6.81 7.34
C SER A 29 -26.66 7.85 8.35
N ALA A 30 -25.78 8.38 9.19
CA ALA A 30 -26.13 9.34 10.23
C ALA A 30 -26.63 10.67 9.65
N LYS A 31 -27.52 11.33 10.42
CA LYS A 31 -27.95 12.68 10.12
C LYS A 31 -26.80 13.66 10.40
N PRO A 32 -26.72 14.78 9.68
CA PRO A 32 -25.75 15.83 10.00
C PRO A 32 -25.85 16.27 11.47
N THR A 33 -24.71 16.45 12.14
CA THR A 33 -24.64 16.95 13.52
C THR A 33 -24.15 18.38 13.55
N LYS A 34 -24.81 19.23 14.35
CA LYS A 34 -24.34 20.60 14.63
C LYS A 34 -23.31 20.61 15.78
N ASP A 35 -23.18 19.51 16.53
CA ASP A 35 -22.17 19.38 17.59
C ASP A 35 -20.81 19.04 16.98
N LYS A 36 -19.99 20.07 16.85
CA LYS A 36 -18.62 19.98 16.35
C LYS A 36 -17.72 19.10 17.22
N SER A 37 -17.95 19.06 18.54
CA SER A 37 -17.16 18.26 19.48
C SER A 37 -17.45 16.77 19.28
N GLU A 38 -18.73 16.41 19.14
CA GLU A 38 -19.17 15.06 18.84
C GLU A 38 -18.65 14.58 17.48
N ALA A 39 -18.74 15.43 16.45
CA ALA A 39 -18.18 15.17 15.12
C ALA A 39 -16.67 14.89 15.20
N ARG A 40 -15.91 15.80 15.83
CA ARG A 40 -14.46 15.63 16.02
C ARG A 40 -14.12 14.34 16.75
N ARG A 41 -14.85 14.03 17.83
CA ARG A 41 -14.61 12.82 18.63
C ARG A 41 -14.82 11.55 17.80
N THR A 42 -15.87 11.53 16.98
CA THR A 42 -16.21 10.39 16.12
C THR A 42 -15.18 10.18 15.02
N VAL A 43 -14.85 11.23 14.26
CA VAL A 43 -13.85 11.16 13.19
C VAL A 43 -12.45 10.87 13.76
N GLY A 44 -12.10 11.46 14.91
CA GLY A 44 -10.84 11.22 15.60
C GLY A 44 -10.70 9.76 16.07
N ARG A 45 -11.78 9.15 16.56
CA ARG A 45 -11.80 7.73 16.91
C ARG A 45 -11.54 6.83 15.70
N LEU A 46 -12.23 7.09 14.59
CA LEU A 46 -12.03 6.36 13.34
C LEU A 46 -10.58 6.51 12.85
N TYR A 47 -10.07 7.75 12.84
CA TYR A 47 -8.71 8.07 12.44
C TYR A 47 -7.67 7.26 13.23
N LEU A 48 -7.78 7.22 14.56
CA LEU A 48 -6.89 6.43 15.41
C LEU A 48 -7.01 4.92 15.15
N LYS A 49 -8.23 4.38 14.96
CA LYS A 49 -8.40 2.95 14.63
C LYS A 49 -7.72 2.58 13.32
N TYR A 50 -7.86 3.41 12.28
CA TYR A 50 -7.18 3.17 11.01
C TYR A 50 -5.65 3.26 11.15
N ILE A 51 -5.10 4.16 11.97
CA ILE A 51 -3.65 4.19 12.25
C ILE A 51 -3.18 2.86 12.84
N LEU A 52 -3.88 2.35 13.86
CA LEU A 52 -3.55 1.09 14.51
C LEU A 52 -3.61 -0.08 13.52
N ALA A 53 -4.64 -0.12 12.68
CA ALA A 53 -4.80 -1.14 11.66
C ALA A 53 -3.67 -1.06 10.61
N ILE A 54 -3.36 0.13 10.08
CA ILE A 54 -2.28 0.35 9.09
C ILE A 54 -0.94 -0.13 9.64
N ASN A 55 -0.60 0.26 10.87
CA ASN A 55 0.67 -0.12 11.50
C ASN A 55 0.81 -1.64 11.63
N LYS A 56 -0.26 -2.35 12.00
CA LYS A 56 -0.26 -3.82 12.09
C LYS A 56 -0.24 -4.49 10.71
N LEU A 57 -0.99 -3.95 9.75
CA LEU A 57 -1.05 -4.46 8.38
C LEU A 57 0.28 -4.28 7.64
N ASP A 58 1.00 -3.18 7.85
CA ASP A 58 2.35 -2.99 7.30
C ASP A 58 3.33 -4.02 7.87
N GLU A 59 3.29 -4.29 9.17
CA GLU A 59 4.11 -5.34 9.78
C GLU A 59 3.78 -6.73 9.21
N CYS A 60 2.49 -7.03 9.02
CA CYS A 60 2.03 -8.25 8.36
C CYS A 60 2.51 -8.32 6.91
N TYR A 61 2.36 -7.25 6.14
CA TYR A 61 2.78 -7.20 4.74
C TYR A 61 4.31 -7.30 4.60
N ASP A 62 5.09 -6.75 5.53
CA ASP A 62 6.55 -6.85 5.49
C ASP A 62 7.05 -8.27 5.83
N GLN A 63 6.31 -9.07 6.61
CA GLN A 63 6.85 -10.29 7.23
C GLN A 63 6.09 -11.59 6.91
N ILE A 64 4.84 -11.52 6.43
CA ILE A 64 4.12 -12.69 5.91
C ILE A 64 4.72 -13.07 4.56
N VAL A 65 5.05 -14.36 4.43
CA VAL A 65 5.73 -14.90 3.25
C VAL A 65 4.74 -15.48 2.24
N GLN A 66 3.58 -15.95 2.70
CA GLN A 66 2.58 -16.59 1.85
C GLN A 66 2.03 -15.59 0.81
N PRO A 67 2.15 -15.86 -0.50
CA PRO A 67 1.92 -14.87 -1.55
C PRO A 67 0.45 -14.44 -1.69
N GLN A 68 -0.50 -15.36 -1.58
CA GLN A 68 -1.94 -15.07 -1.70
C GLN A 68 -2.48 -14.22 -0.54
N LYS A 69 -2.03 -14.46 0.70
CA LYS A 69 -2.34 -13.62 1.86
C LYS A 69 -1.82 -12.21 1.66
N ARG A 70 -0.58 -12.09 1.13
CA ARG A 70 0.04 -10.79 0.87
C ARG A 70 -0.79 -9.96 -0.11
N LEU A 71 -1.40 -10.56 -1.13
CA LEU A 71 -2.30 -9.85 -2.05
C LEU A 71 -3.48 -9.22 -1.30
N LEU A 72 -4.15 -9.98 -0.44
CA LEU A 72 -5.28 -9.49 0.35
C LEU A 72 -4.83 -8.41 1.35
N ILE A 73 -3.78 -8.68 2.12
CA ILE A 73 -3.22 -7.72 3.08
C ILE A 73 -2.84 -6.42 2.38
N ARG A 74 -2.23 -6.51 1.19
CA ARG A 74 -1.82 -5.33 0.45
C ARG A 74 -3.02 -4.47 0.04
N ARG A 75 -4.07 -5.10 -0.48
CA ARG A 75 -5.31 -4.43 -0.86
C ARG A 75 -5.96 -3.75 0.34
N VAL A 76 -6.06 -4.45 1.47
CA VAL A 76 -6.62 -3.92 2.73
C VAL A 76 -5.78 -2.76 3.27
N LEU A 77 -4.44 -2.88 3.23
CA LEU A 77 -3.51 -1.85 3.67
C LEU A 77 -3.65 -0.57 2.84
N ASP A 78 -3.66 -0.67 1.52
CA ASP A 78 -3.80 0.48 0.61
C ASP A 78 -5.17 1.17 0.78
N ALA A 79 -6.25 0.40 0.89
CA ALA A 79 -7.58 0.95 1.15
C ALA A 79 -7.68 1.60 2.54
N SER A 80 -7.02 1.03 3.55
CA SER A 80 -6.96 1.60 4.91
C SER A 80 -6.20 2.93 4.93
N ILE A 81 -5.07 3.02 4.20
CA ILE A 81 -4.30 4.25 4.04
C ILE A 81 -5.14 5.31 3.33
N GLY A 82 -5.86 4.92 2.27
CA GLY A 82 -6.80 5.79 1.57
C GLY A 82 -7.85 6.39 2.51
N ARG A 83 -8.52 5.55 3.29
CA ARG A 83 -9.53 6.00 4.28
C ARG A 83 -8.92 6.87 5.38
N PHE A 84 -7.74 6.52 5.87
CA PHE A 84 -7.00 7.30 6.85
C PHE A 84 -6.73 8.74 6.36
N ILE A 85 -6.35 8.92 5.09
CA ILE A 85 -6.13 10.24 4.49
C ILE A 85 -7.45 11.02 4.36
N GLU A 86 -8.54 10.37 3.94
CA GLU A 86 -9.87 11.00 3.89
C GLU A 86 -10.28 11.53 5.28
N LEU A 87 -10.12 10.71 6.32
CA LEU A 87 -10.43 11.08 7.70
C LEU A 87 -9.53 12.22 8.20
N LYS A 88 -8.25 12.22 7.84
CA LYS A 88 -7.36 13.34 8.17
C LYS A 88 -7.87 14.63 7.56
N HIS A 89 -8.29 14.59 6.28
CA HIS A 89 -8.83 15.75 5.61
C HIS A 89 -10.10 16.27 6.29
N GLU A 90 -11.00 15.38 6.70
CA GLU A 90 -12.18 15.75 7.48
C GLU A 90 -11.83 16.40 8.82
N LEU A 91 -10.86 15.84 9.56
CA LEU A 91 -10.39 16.41 10.83
C LEU A 91 -9.80 17.80 10.66
N VAL A 92 -9.03 18.03 9.59
CA VAL A 92 -8.49 19.36 9.28
C VAL A 92 -9.62 20.36 9.03
N ASN A 93 -10.67 19.95 8.32
CA ASN A 93 -11.83 20.80 8.06
C ASN A 93 -12.66 21.06 9.33
N ILE A 94 -12.79 20.07 10.22
CA ILE A 94 -13.44 20.25 11.51
C ILE A 94 -12.59 21.19 12.37
N ASP A 95 -11.32 20.88 12.62
CA ASP A 95 -10.47 21.65 13.53
C ASP A 95 -10.07 23.03 12.97
N LEU A 96 -10.18 23.24 11.65
CA LEU A 96 -9.59 24.36 10.91
C LEU A 96 -8.09 24.50 11.18
N SER A 97 -7.43 23.35 11.34
CA SER A 97 -6.03 23.22 11.75
C SER A 97 -5.44 21.94 11.18
N GLU A 98 -4.18 21.99 10.75
CA GLU A 98 -3.43 20.81 10.34
C GLU A 98 -3.09 19.91 11.54
N PHE A 99 -3.01 20.50 12.73
CA PHE A 99 -2.72 19.82 13.99
C PHE A 99 -4.02 19.44 14.69
N SER A 100 -4.16 18.15 14.98
CA SER A 100 -5.28 17.59 15.74
C SER A 100 -4.72 16.93 17.00
N TYR A 101 -5.31 17.27 18.16
CA TYR A 101 -4.90 16.75 19.46
C TYR A 101 -5.93 15.72 19.93
N PHE A 102 -5.45 14.54 20.34
CA PHE A 102 -6.29 13.38 20.64
C PHE A 102 -6.08 12.85 22.07
N ASP A 103 -5.53 13.62 22.99
CA ASP A 103 -5.18 13.18 24.36
C ASP A 103 -6.35 12.46 25.06
N ASP A 104 -7.56 13.03 24.99
CA ASP A 104 -8.77 12.44 25.56
C ASP A 104 -9.13 11.09 24.92
N LEU A 105 -8.99 10.98 23.60
CA LEU A 105 -9.25 9.76 22.84
C LEU A 105 -8.19 8.69 23.08
N LEU A 106 -6.92 9.09 23.21
CA LEU A 106 -5.83 8.17 23.54
C LEU A 106 -6.04 7.56 24.92
N LEU A 107 -6.46 8.36 25.91
CA LEU A 107 -6.84 7.86 27.24
C LEU A 107 -8.06 6.95 27.19
N GLU A 108 -9.11 7.33 26.46
CA GLU A 108 -10.34 6.54 26.32
C GLU A 108 -10.07 5.17 25.67
N MET A 109 -9.29 5.15 24.59
CA MET A 109 -8.98 3.95 23.82
C MET A 109 -7.78 3.17 24.40
N ARG A 110 -7.11 3.71 25.42
CA ARG A 110 -5.89 3.14 26.04
C ARG A 110 -4.76 2.92 25.04
N ILE A 111 -4.57 3.88 24.15
CA ILE A 111 -3.54 3.85 23.11
C ILE A 111 -2.33 4.65 23.58
N LEU A 112 -1.14 4.10 23.40
CA LEU A 112 0.11 4.83 23.66
C LEU A 112 0.40 5.83 22.52
N PRO A 113 1.02 6.99 22.80
CA PRO A 113 1.37 7.96 21.75
C PRO A 113 2.15 7.35 20.58
N ASN A 114 3.08 6.43 20.86
CA ASN A 114 3.88 5.74 19.83
C ASN A 114 3.04 4.81 18.93
N GLU A 115 1.88 4.32 19.40
CA GLU A 115 0.98 3.49 18.62
C GLU A 115 0.06 4.33 17.73
N ALA A 116 -0.22 5.57 18.15
CA ALA A 116 -0.97 6.56 17.38
C ALA A 116 -0.11 7.30 16.32
N GLU A 117 1.18 6.98 16.22
CA GLU A 117 2.04 7.49 15.16
C GLU A 117 1.91 6.61 13.91
N VAL A 118 1.65 7.24 12.76
CA VAL A 118 1.56 6.54 11.48
C VAL A 118 2.96 6.18 11.03
N LYS A 119 3.23 4.89 10.89
CA LYS A 119 4.49 4.43 10.28
C LYS A 119 4.33 4.48 8.77
N VAL A 120 5.32 5.06 8.09
CA VAL A 120 5.37 5.03 6.62
C VAL A 120 5.55 3.58 6.19
N PRO A 121 4.62 3.02 5.39
CA PRO A 121 4.69 1.62 4.99
C PRO A 121 6.02 1.27 4.34
N THR A 122 6.62 0.17 4.78
CA THR A 122 7.97 -0.24 4.38
C THR A 122 8.06 -0.53 2.88
N TYR A 123 6.96 -1.04 2.30
CA TYR A 123 6.90 -1.44 0.90
C TYR A 123 7.07 -0.26 -0.07
N TYR A 124 6.71 0.98 0.32
CA TYR A 124 6.86 2.15 -0.54
C TYR A 124 8.29 2.39 -1.00
N ARG A 125 9.26 2.00 -0.17
CA ARG A 125 10.68 2.11 -0.51
C ARG A 125 11.21 0.82 -1.10
N ARG A 126 10.84 -0.33 -0.53
CA ARG A 126 11.38 -1.64 -0.91
C ARG A 126 10.99 -2.04 -2.33
N GLU A 127 9.71 -1.95 -2.68
CA GLU A 127 9.22 -2.36 -4.01
C GLU A 127 9.75 -1.45 -5.14
N ARG A 128 10.13 -0.21 -4.79
CA ARG A 128 10.72 0.77 -5.72
C ARG A 128 12.22 0.93 -5.53
N GLU A 129 12.90 -0.01 -4.88
CA GLU A 129 14.32 0.17 -4.54
C GLU A 129 15.20 0.27 -5.79
N SER A 130 14.94 -0.54 -6.81
CA SER A 130 15.60 -0.47 -8.11
C SER A 130 15.37 0.89 -8.78
N GLU A 131 14.12 1.33 -8.89
CA GLU A 131 13.72 2.62 -9.46
C GLU A 131 14.38 3.80 -8.72
N ILE A 132 14.39 3.77 -7.38
CA ILE A 132 15.02 4.80 -6.55
C ILE A 132 16.53 4.80 -6.78
N LYS A 133 17.17 3.62 -6.89
CA LYS A 133 18.60 3.49 -7.15
C LYS A 133 18.97 4.02 -8.53
N GLU A 134 18.20 3.67 -9.56
CA GLU A 134 18.37 4.20 -10.92
C GLU A 134 18.23 5.72 -10.95
N ARG A 135 17.17 6.26 -10.33
CA ARG A 135 16.97 7.71 -10.22
C ARG A 135 18.13 8.41 -9.51
N ARG A 136 18.63 7.84 -8.42
CA ARG A 136 19.81 8.38 -7.71
C ARG A 136 21.05 8.38 -8.60
N GLN A 137 21.31 7.29 -9.32
CA GLN A 137 22.44 7.21 -10.25
C GLN A 137 22.33 8.25 -11.37
N THR A 138 21.12 8.47 -11.90
CA THR A 138 20.87 9.52 -12.89
C THR A 138 21.11 10.92 -12.32
N ILE A 139 20.62 11.21 -11.11
CA ILE A 139 20.86 12.48 -10.42
C ILE A 139 22.37 12.67 -10.19
N ASP A 140 23.06 11.67 -9.65
CA ASP A 140 24.49 11.73 -9.38
C ASP A 140 25.30 11.99 -10.66
N ARG A 141 24.92 11.35 -11.77
CA ARG A 141 25.54 11.57 -13.09
C ARG A 141 25.36 13.02 -13.55
N ILE A 142 24.14 13.54 -13.54
CA ILE A 142 23.84 14.91 -13.98
C ILE A 142 24.56 15.94 -13.10
N MET A 143 24.57 15.74 -11.79
CA MET A 143 25.25 16.63 -10.85
C MET A 143 26.77 16.62 -11.03
N ARG A 144 27.38 15.48 -11.39
CA ARG A 144 28.80 15.41 -11.78
C ARG A 144 29.06 16.16 -13.08
N GLU A 145 28.23 15.95 -14.11
CA GLU A 145 28.34 16.66 -15.39
C GLU A 145 28.19 18.18 -15.25
N LEU A 146 27.35 18.64 -14.32
CA LEU A 146 27.17 20.05 -13.98
C LEU A 146 28.29 20.61 -13.08
N GLY A 147 29.24 19.77 -12.61
CA GLY A 147 30.37 20.19 -11.79
C GLY A 147 30.03 20.48 -10.33
N PHE A 148 28.90 20.00 -9.80
CA PHE A 148 28.53 20.15 -8.39
C PHE A 148 29.29 19.20 -7.46
N PHE A 149 29.74 18.06 -7.98
CA PHE A 149 30.65 17.19 -7.27
C PHE A 149 32.08 17.52 -7.69
N GLU A 150 32.90 17.97 -6.75
CA GLU A 150 34.36 17.90 -6.93
C GLU A 150 34.69 16.41 -7.09
N ASP A 151 35.27 16.04 -8.23
CA ASP A 151 35.88 14.72 -8.35
C ASP A 151 36.93 14.64 -7.23
N ASP A 152 36.63 13.87 -6.18
CA ASP A 152 37.58 13.44 -5.15
C ASP A 152 38.63 12.50 -5.77
N ALA A 153 39.26 12.92 -6.86
CA ALA A 153 40.44 12.32 -7.46
C ALA A 153 41.67 12.50 -6.57
N THR A 154 41.56 13.24 -5.46
CA THR A 154 42.63 13.37 -4.47
C THR A 154 42.50 12.30 -3.39
N GLY A 155 42.62 11.03 -3.79
CA GLY A 155 43.08 10.01 -2.85
C GLY A 155 44.31 10.54 -2.13
N ILE A 156 44.33 10.53 -0.78
CA ILE A 156 45.28 11.26 0.08
C ILE A 156 46.66 11.41 -0.57
N ILE A 157 46.88 12.54 -1.27
CA ILE A 157 48.14 12.77 -1.96
C ILE A 157 49.13 13.21 -0.88
N MET A 158 49.90 12.26 -0.37
CA MET A 158 51.01 12.58 0.53
C MET A 158 52.11 13.21 -0.31
N THR A 159 52.17 14.53 -0.30
CA THR A 159 53.27 15.25 -0.94
C THR A 159 54.59 14.90 -0.28
N GLU A 160 55.67 14.88 -1.07
CA GLU A 160 57.01 14.57 -0.59
C GLU A 160 57.42 15.46 0.60
N ASP A 161 57.09 16.75 0.55
CA ASP A 161 57.30 17.69 1.66
C ASP A 161 56.57 17.32 2.95
N LYS A 162 55.32 16.83 2.84
CA LYS A 162 54.57 16.35 4.02
C LYS A 162 55.21 15.10 4.59
N ALA A 163 55.64 14.17 3.74
CA ALA A 163 56.35 12.97 4.16
C ALA A 163 57.68 13.32 4.85
N ILE A 164 58.47 14.22 4.27
CA ILE A 164 59.73 14.72 4.85
C ILE A 164 59.48 15.39 6.20
N ARG A 165 58.50 16.30 6.31
CA ARG A 165 58.17 16.95 7.59
C ARG A 165 57.73 15.96 8.65
N LEU A 166 56.96 14.95 8.28
CA LEU A 166 56.50 13.92 9.20
C LEU A 166 57.68 13.11 9.74
N ILE A 167 58.58 12.67 8.85
CA ILE A 167 59.82 11.96 9.21
C ILE A 167 60.69 12.85 10.12
N GLN A 168 60.92 14.11 9.75
CA GLN A 168 61.74 15.04 10.53
C GLN A 168 61.13 15.34 11.91
N THR A 169 59.81 15.47 12.01
CA THR A 169 59.12 15.70 13.29
C THR A 169 59.27 14.49 14.20
N HIS A 170 59.09 13.29 13.66
CA HIS A 170 59.28 12.05 14.40
C HIS A 170 60.75 11.84 14.83
N GLU A 171 61.72 12.14 13.95
CA GLU A 171 63.15 12.03 14.29
C GLU A 171 63.57 13.09 15.33
N ARG A 172 63.09 14.34 15.20
CA ARG A 172 63.29 15.37 16.23
C ARG A 172 62.68 14.96 17.58
N GLY A 173 61.50 14.34 17.55
CA GLY A 173 60.87 13.74 18.74
C GLY A 173 61.68 12.59 19.33
N ARG A 174 62.24 11.71 18.50
CA ARG A 174 63.12 10.61 18.93
C ARG A 174 64.39 11.14 19.59
N GLN A 175 65.07 12.09 18.96
CA GLN A 175 66.26 12.72 19.53
C GLN A 175 65.95 13.48 20.81
N GLY A 176 64.79 14.15 20.89
CA GLY A 176 64.32 14.79 22.12
C GLY A 176 64.17 13.81 23.27
N ARG A 177 63.54 12.65 23.03
CA ARG A 177 63.42 11.56 24.02
C ARG A 177 64.79 11.03 24.46
N LEU A 178 65.70 10.81 23.51
CA LEU A 178 67.04 10.26 23.77
C LEU A 178 67.89 11.25 24.60
N ARG A 179 67.87 12.54 24.25
CA ARG A 179 68.52 13.61 25.03
C ARG A 179 67.91 13.78 26.41
N ALA A 180 66.58 13.70 26.53
CA ALA A 180 65.89 13.78 27.82
C ALA A 180 66.29 12.62 28.73
N GLN A 181 66.38 11.40 28.18
CA GLN A 181 66.87 10.22 28.90
C GLN A 181 68.32 10.40 29.35
N PHE A 182 69.21 10.83 28.45
CA PHE A 182 70.62 11.08 28.76
C PHE A 182 70.79 12.16 29.84
N MET A 183 70.04 13.27 29.74
CA MET A 183 70.04 14.34 30.75
C MET A 183 69.46 13.88 32.09
N LYS A 184 68.50 12.95 32.09
CA LYS A 184 67.95 12.32 33.30
C LYS A 184 68.98 11.42 33.96
N GLU A 185 69.75 10.66 33.20
CA GLU A 185 70.85 9.82 33.69
C GLU A 185 71.98 10.68 34.29
N ILE A 186 72.39 11.76 33.62
CA ILE A 186 73.37 12.72 34.16
C ILE A 186 72.86 13.34 35.47
N ARG A 187 71.58 13.74 35.54
CA ARG A 187 70.99 14.28 36.78
C ARG A 187 70.98 13.23 37.89
N SER A 188 70.56 12.00 37.59
CA SER A 188 70.58 10.91 38.56
C SER A 188 71.99 10.60 39.09
N LEU A 189 73.02 10.67 38.24
CA LEU A 189 74.42 10.53 38.66
C LEU A 189 74.88 11.70 39.53
N LYS A 190 74.52 12.94 39.19
CA LYS A 190 74.81 14.11 40.02
C LYS A 190 74.09 14.06 41.37
N ASP A 191 72.84 13.62 41.40
CA ASP A 191 72.04 13.49 42.63
C ASP A 191 72.60 12.39 43.53
N LYS A 192 73.11 11.27 42.96
CA LYS A 192 73.83 10.23 43.70
C LYS A 192 75.16 10.71 44.31
N ILE A 193 75.80 11.73 43.71
CA ILE A 193 77.03 12.34 44.22
C ILE A 193 76.73 13.43 45.28
N LYS A 194 75.49 13.97 45.31
CA LYS A 194 75.08 15.08 46.19
C LYS A 194 74.25 14.66 47.41
N VAL A 195 74.29 13.38 47.79
CA VAL A 195 73.37 12.77 48.77
C VAL A 195 73.40 13.39 50.18
N GLU A 196 74.41 14.16 50.56
CA GLU A 196 74.51 14.59 51.97
C GLU A 196 73.82 15.90 52.37
N GLN A 197 73.29 16.73 51.47
CA GLN A 197 72.61 17.96 51.91
C GLN A 197 71.50 18.39 50.94
N LYS A 198 70.23 17.99 51.21
CA LYS A 198 68.96 18.70 50.84
C LYS A 198 67.70 17.84 51.06
N GLU A 199 67.40 17.40 52.28
CA GLU A 199 66.12 16.72 52.56
C GLU A 199 64.92 17.68 52.48
N GLU A 200 65.04 18.91 53.00
CA GLU A 200 63.92 19.88 53.05
C GLU A 200 63.51 20.39 51.65
N GLU A 201 64.46 20.61 50.73
CA GLU A 201 64.19 21.10 49.38
C GLU A 201 63.57 20.00 48.49
N LEU A 202 63.94 18.74 48.73
CA LEU A 202 63.31 17.56 48.13
C LEU A 202 61.89 17.36 48.65
N GLU A 203 61.65 17.57 49.94
CA GLU A 203 60.32 17.45 50.54
C GLU A 203 59.36 18.52 50.00
N GLU A 204 59.82 19.77 49.86
CA GLU A 204 59.01 20.84 49.27
C GLU A 204 58.74 20.60 47.77
N SER A 205 59.73 20.11 47.03
CA SER A 205 59.56 19.68 45.63
C SER A 205 58.57 18.52 45.50
N SER A 206 58.63 17.55 46.41
CA SER A 206 57.71 16.41 46.49
C SER A 206 56.28 16.87 46.80
N ARG A 207 56.10 17.79 47.76
CA ARG A 207 54.80 18.41 48.06
C ARG A 207 54.23 19.17 46.86
N LYS A 208 55.06 19.96 46.15
CA LYS A 208 54.66 20.67 44.91
C LYS A 208 54.26 19.69 43.79
N ALA A 209 54.98 18.58 43.64
CA ALA A 209 54.65 17.53 42.68
C ALA A 209 53.33 16.82 43.05
N ALA A 210 53.15 16.46 44.32
CA ALA A 210 51.92 15.86 44.84
C ALA A 210 50.71 16.77 44.60
N LEU A 211 50.83 18.09 44.86
CA LEU A 211 49.77 19.06 44.59
C LEU A 211 49.40 19.14 43.11
N LYS A 212 50.39 19.10 42.20
CA LYS A 212 50.14 19.07 40.75
C LYS A 212 49.41 17.79 40.33
N ILE A 213 49.85 16.63 40.83
CA ILE A 213 49.22 15.33 40.54
C ILE A 213 47.78 15.32 41.08
N GLN A 214 47.58 15.73 42.32
CA GLN A 214 46.26 15.80 42.95
C GLN A 214 45.32 16.76 42.19
N LYS A 215 45.81 17.93 41.76
CA LYS A 215 45.04 18.88 40.95
C LYS A 215 44.57 18.26 39.63
N ILE A 216 45.49 17.61 38.90
CA ILE A 216 45.17 16.97 37.62
C ILE A 216 44.19 15.81 37.84
N TRP A 217 44.43 14.97 38.86
CA TRP A 217 43.61 13.82 39.19
C TRP A 217 42.19 14.22 39.61
N ARG A 218 42.07 15.22 40.50
CA ARG A 218 40.77 15.79 40.89
C ARG A 218 40.02 16.32 39.66
N GLY A 219 40.70 17.06 38.78
CA GLY A 219 40.11 17.52 37.52
C GLY A 219 39.67 16.37 36.60
N TYR A 220 40.47 15.31 36.48
CA TYR A 220 40.13 14.13 35.69
C TYR A 220 38.91 13.39 36.24
N ILE A 221 38.88 13.11 37.55
CA ILE A 221 37.73 12.47 38.21
C ILE A 221 36.47 13.32 38.02
N THR A 222 36.54 14.64 38.23
CA THR A 222 35.39 15.52 38.08
C THR A 222 34.89 15.51 36.64
N ARG A 223 35.76 15.64 35.64
CA ARG A 223 35.37 15.53 34.22
C ARG A 223 34.76 14.17 33.88
N ARG A 224 35.30 13.08 34.42
CA ARG A 224 34.75 11.73 34.23
C ARG A 224 33.35 11.59 34.84
N ARG A 225 33.13 12.14 36.04
CA ARG A 225 31.80 12.17 36.69
C ARG A 225 30.82 13.03 35.89
N ILE A 226 31.23 14.20 35.41
CA ILE A 226 30.38 15.07 34.57
C ILE A 226 30.01 14.35 33.28
N ARG A 227 30.96 13.75 32.56
CA ARG A 227 30.66 12.96 31.36
C ARG A 227 29.67 11.83 31.64
N LYS A 228 29.82 11.13 32.76
CA LYS A 228 28.87 10.09 33.17
C LYS A 228 27.46 10.66 33.38
N ARG A 229 27.33 11.78 34.11
CA ARG A 229 26.04 12.45 34.31
C ARG A 229 25.41 12.92 33.01
N VAL A 230 26.21 13.49 32.10
CA VAL A 230 25.72 13.91 30.77
C VAL A 230 25.19 12.72 29.99
N VAL A 231 25.88 11.58 30.02
CA VAL A 231 25.38 10.35 29.38
C VAL A 231 24.13 9.82 30.07
N GLU A 232 24.07 9.83 31.40
CA GLU A 232 22.88 9.41 32.17
C GLU A 232 21.67 10.32 31.89
N GLU A 233 21.89 11.63 31.77
CA GLU A 233 20.87 12.62 31.41
C GLU A 233 20.41 12.45 29.95
N MET A 234 21.34 12.25 29.01
CA MET A 234 21.01 11.93 27.62
C MET A 234 20.22 10.62 27.49
N LEU A 235 20.52 9.62 28.31
CA LEU A 235 19.72 8.38 28.40
C LEU A 235 18.34 8.64 29.00
N LEU A 236 18.25 9.45 30.07
CA LEU A 236 16.99 9.79 30.75
C LEU A 236 16.04 10.58 29.84
N ILE A 237 16.56 11.55 29.09
CA ILE A 237 15.80 12.39 28.15
C ILE A 237 15.55 11.64 26.82
N GLY A 238 16.12 10.46 26.63
CA GLY A 238 15.91 9.63 25.43
C GLY A 238 16.73 10.05 24.21
N MET A 239 17.73 10.93 24.37
CA MET A 239 18.68 11.29 23.32
C MET A 239 19.64 10.14 22.97
N LEU A 240 19.91 9.26 23.94
CA LEU A 240 20.65 8.02 23.72
C LEU A 240 19.73 6.82 23.98
N PRO A 241 19.78 5.77 23.14
CA PRO A 241 19.03 4.54 23.40
C PRO A 241 19.58 3.83 24.64
N GLY A 242 18.68 3.36 25.50
CA GLY A 242 19.03 2.56 26.67
C GLY A 242 19.77 1.27 26.31
N ALA A 243 20.71 0.86 27.17
CA ALA A 243 21.49 -0.38 27.00
C ALA A 243 20.67 -1.69 27.21
N TYR A 244 19.35 -1.60 27.38
CA TYR A 244 18.50 -2.72 27.77
C TYR A 244 18.17 -3.69 26.63
N THR A 245 18.43 -3.32 25.37
CA THR A 245 18.29 -4.28 24.27
C THR A 245 19.64 -4.97 24.02
N SER A 246 19.67 -6.29 24.16
CA SER A 246 20.81 -7.08 23.71
C SER A 246 21.05 -6.75 22.23
N THR A 247 22.17 -6.09 21.94
CA THR A 247 22.51 -5.70 20.57
C THR A 247 22.51 -6.90 19.62
N GLU A 248 22.76 -8.10 20.15
CA GLU A 248 22.69 -9.37 19.42
C GLU A 248 21.27 -9.76 19.07
N GLU A 249 20.31 -9.67 19.99
CA GLU A 249 18.91 -10.02 19.73
C GLU A 249 18.29 -9.10 18.69
N ARG A 250 18.61 -7.79 18.76
CA ARG A 250 18.17 -6.83 17.74
C ARG A 250 18.76 -7.15 16.37
N LYS A 251 20.06 -7.47 16.31
CA LYS A 251 20.71 -7.90 15.06
C LYS A 251 20.08 -9.17 14.49
N ARG A 252 19.89 -10.20 15.32
CA ARG A 252 19.19 -11.43 14.93
C ARG A 252 17.77 -11.18 14.45
N ALA A 253 17.05 -10.25 15.08
CA ALA A 253 15.71 -9.89 14.64
C ALA A 253 15.71 -9.24 13.25
N GLU A 254 16.65 -8.33 12.98
CA GLU A 254 16.81 -7.74 11.65
C GLU A 254 17.27 -8.78 10.61
N GLU A 255 18.21 -9.67 10.94
CA GLU A 255 18.63 -10.78 10.06
C GLU A 255 17.45 -11.69 9.69
N VAL A 256 16.60 -12.04 10.66
CA VAL A 256 15.40 -12.85 10.40
C VAL A 256 14.40 -12.11 9.51
N LYS A 257 14.28 -10.78 9.64
CA LYS A 257 13.43 -9.99 8.74
C LYS A 257 13.96 -10.04 7.32
N GLU A 258 15.27 -9.86 7.10
CA GLU A 258 15.85 -9.93 5.75
C GLU A 258 15.71 -11.33 5.14
N LEU A 259 15.97 -12.40 5.89
CA LEU A 259 15.76 -13.77 5.42
C LEU A 259 14.31 -14.03 5.00
N ARG A 260 13.34 -13.50 5.75
CA ARG A 260 11.91 -13.59 5.39
C ARG A 260 11.59 -12.84 4.10
N ARG A 261 12.27 -11.72 3.85
CA ARG A 261 12.10 -10.90 2.65
C ARG A 261 12.67 -11.57 1.41
N GLU A 262 13.82 -12.25 1.54
CA GLU A 262 14.36 -13.09 0.47
C GLU A 262 13.38 -14.23 0.14
N LEU A 263 12.89 -14.94 1.18
CA LEU A 263 11.92 -16.01 1.00
C LEU A 263 10.59 -15.52 0.39
N GLN A 264 10.16 -14.28 0.66
CA GLN A 264 8.99 -13.69 0.01
C GLN A 264 9.17 -13.61 -1.51
N ALA A 265 10.35 -13.18 -1.97
CA ALA A 265 10.63 -13.09 -3.40
C ALA A 265 10.61 -14.48 -4.07
N GLU A 266 11.18 -15.48 -3.40
CA GLU A 266 11.14 -16.88 -3.87
C GLU A 266 9.70 -17.40 -3.98
N ARG A 267 8.88 -17.22 -2.93
CA ARG A 267 7.47 -17.65 -2.93
C ARG A 267 6.63 -16.92 -3.96
N GLU A 268 6.91 -15.66 -4.21
CA GLU A 268 6.23 -14.88 -5.25
C GLU A 268 6.54 -15.44 -6.64
N ILE A 269 7.81 -15.76 -6.93
CA ILE A 269 8.21 -16.38 -8.20
C ILE A 269 7.53 -17.75 -8.38
N GLU A 270 7.55 -18.61 -7.34
CA GLU A 270 6.86 -19.90 -7.36
C GLU A 270 5.36 -19.74 -7.66
N PHE A 271 4.72 -18.78 -7.00
CA PHE A 271 3.30 -18.49 -7.19
C PHE A 271 2.98 -18.00 -8.61
N GLN A 272 3.74 -17.04 -9.14
CA GLN A 272 3.54 -16.54 -10.51
C GLN A 272 3.71 -17.65 -11.56
N ASN A 273 4.71 -18.51 -11.40
CA ASN A 273 4.89 -19.67 -12.27
C ASN A 273 3.72 -20.67 -12.17
N ALA A 274 3.20 -20.90 -10.96
CA ALA A 274 2.06 -21.77 -10.74
C ALA A 274 0.77 -21.22 -11.39
N LEU A 275 0.53 -19.90 -11.34
CA LEU A 275 -0.63 -19.28 -11.99
C LEU A 275 -0.70 -19.58 -13.49
N VAL A 276 0.44 -19.52 -14.18
CA VAL A 276 0.54 -19.81 -15.61
C VAL A 276 0.39 -21.31 -15.86
N THR A 277 1.20 -22.12 -15.16
CA THR A 277 1.23 -23.57 -15.36
C THR A 277 -0.13 -24.23 -15.12
N ILE A 278 -0.81 -23.85 -14.03
CA ILE A 278 -2.12 -24.41 -13.68
C ILE A 278 -3.19 -23.92 -14.67
N LYS A 279 -3.14 -22.66 -15.11
CA LYS A 279 -4.06 -22.13 -16.14
C LYS A 279 -3.93 -22.93 -17.43
N ASP A 280 -2.71 -23.16 -17.91
CA ASP A 280 -2.45 -23.91 -19.14
C ASP A 280 -2.91 -25.37 -19.01
N GLN A 281 -2.66 -26.00 -17.86
CA GLN A 281 -3.15 -27.35 -17.56
C GLN A 281 -4.68 -27.42 -17.63
N ILE A 282 -5.39 -26.46 -17.01
CA ILE A 282 -6.86 -26.41 -17.04
C ILE A 282 -7.36 -26.23 -18.47
N TYR A 283 -6.76 -25.31 -19.23
CA TYR A 283 -7.13 -25.04 -20.61
C TYR A 283 -7.00 -26.30 -21.49
N HIS A 284 -5.91 -27.04 -21.38
CA HIS A 284 -5.67 -28.22 -22.22
C HIS A 284 -6.45 -29.46 -21.78
N THR A 285 -6.59 -29.69 -20.48
CA THR A 285 -7.23 -30.92 -19.97
C THR A 285 -8.75 -30.79 -19.88
N ARG A 286 -9.23 -29.64 -19.38
CA ARG A 286 -10.64 -29.42 -19.06
C ARG A 286 -11.33 -28.47 -20.05
N GLY A 287 -10.57 -27.68 -20.80
CA GLY A 287 -11.11 -26.74 -21.78
C GLY A 287 -12.00 -27.36 -22.85
N PRO A 288 -11.66 -28.50 -23.49
CA PRO A 288 -12.54 -29.15 -24.46
C PRO A 288 -13.89 -29.54 -23.87
N VAL A 289 -13.89 -30.10 -22.65
CA VAL A 289 -15.10 -30.49 -21.92
C VAL A 289 -15.93 -29.26 -21.57
N MET A 290 -15.31 -28.20 -21.05
CA MET A 290 -16.00 -26.94 -20.76
C MET A 290 -16.67 -26.33 -22.00
N MET A 291 -15.99 -26.36 -23.15
CA MET A 291 -16.56 -25.84 -24.40
C MET A 291 -17.80 -26.62 -24.83
N GLU A 292 -17.76 -27.95 -24.72
CA GLU A 292 -18.89 -28.82 -25.04
C GLU A 292 -20.06 -28.58 -24.08
N GLU A 293 -19.80 -28.56 -22.77
CA GLU A 293 -20.81 -28.28 -21.74
C GLU A 293 -21.49 -26.93 -21.98
N MET A 294 -20.72 -25.86 -22.20
CA MET A 294 -21.27 -24.53 -22.50
C MET A 294 -22.04 -24.50 -23.82
N ALA A 295 -21.55 -25.19 -24.85
CA ALA A 295 -22.25 -25.24 -26.14
C ALA A 295 -23.59 -25.96 -26.02
N ASP A 296 -23.64 -27.06 -25.28
CA ASP A 296 -24.85 -27.86 -25.09
C ASP A 296 -25.88 -27.15 -24.22
N GLU A 297 -25.46 -26.43 -23.17
CA GLU A 297 -26.33 -25.56 -22.39
C GLU A 297 -27.04 -24.51 -23.27
N VAL A 298 -26.27 -23.82 -24.12
CA VAL A 298 -26.84 -22.79 -25.01
C VAL A 298 -27.69 -23.41 -26.12
N ARG A 299 -27.30 -24.57 -26.67
CA ARG A 299 -28.11 -25.30 -27.68
C ARG A 299 -29.43 -25.81 -27.10
N ALA A 300 -29.42 -26.29 -25.85
CA ALA A 300 -30.63 -26.68 -25.14
C ALA A 300 -31.58 -25.48 -24.99
N TRP A 301 -31.03 -24.32 -24.63
CA TRP A 301 -31.79 -23.07 -24.57
C TRP A 301 -32.37 -22.66 -25.93
N PHE A 302 -31.58 -22.69 -27.00
CA PHE A 302 -32.06 -22.41 -28.37
C PHE A 302 -33.21 -23.34 -28.77
N SER A 303 -33.08 -24.63 -28.46
CA SER A 303 -34.06 -25.65 -28.80
C SER A 303 -35.38 -25.45 -28.06
N GLY A 304 -35.32 -25.19 -26.75
CA GLY A 304 -36.49 -24.89 -25.93
C GLY A 304 -37.21 -23.62 -26.38
N TYR A 305 -36.47 -22.56 -26.73
CA TYR A 305 -37.06 -21.33 -27.25
C TYR A 305 -37.74 -21.53 -28.61
N LYS A 306 -37.11 -22.32 -29.50
CA LYS A 306 -37.67 -22.65 -30.81
C LYS A 306 -38.94 -23.48 -30.70
N GLU A 307 -39.00 -24.44 -29.78
CA GLU A 307 -40.20 -25.26 -29.57
C GLU A 307 -41.39 -24.40 -29.11
N GLN A 308 -41.15 -23.42 -28.24
CA GLN A 308 -42.20 -22.54 -27.71
C GLN A 308 -42.65 -21.45 -28.70
N THR A 309 -41.72 -20.86 -29.46
CA THR A 309 -42.00 -19.65 -30.28
C THR A 309 -41.99 -19.92 -31.79
N GLY A 310 -41.50 -21.08 -32.22
CA GLY A 310 -41.30 -21.43 -33.63
C GLY A 310 -40.20 -20.64 -34.34
N LYS A 311 -39.37 -19.87 -33.62
CA LYS A 311 -38.23 -19.09 -34.15
C LYS A 311 -37.00 -19.28 -33.26
N PHE A 312 -35.80 -19.14 -33.81
CA PHE A 312 -34.60 -19.09 -32.99
C PHE A 312 -34.47 -17.71 -32.31
N PRO A 313 -33.99 -17.67 -31.05
CA PRO A 313 -33.73 -16.42 -30.34
C PRO A 313 -32.41 -15.77 -30.80
N ASP A 314 -32.26 -14.46 -30.61
CA ASP A 314 -31.00 -13.76 -30.87
C ASP A 314 -30.05 -13.90 -29.66
N LEU A 315 -28.80 -14.30 -29.89
CA LEU A 315 -27.78 -14.32 -28.83
C LEU A 315 -27.32 -12.90 -28.50
N PRO A 316 -27.22 -12.50 -27.22
CA PRO A 316 -26.66 -11.20 -26.84
C PRO A 316 -25.25 -11.00 -27.40
N SER A 317 -24.90 -9.74 -27.69
CA SER A 317 -23.54 -9.38 -28.12
C SER A 317 -22.52 -9.60 -26.99
N GLU A 318 -21.24 -9.75 -27.34
CA GLU A 318 -20.16 -9.85 -26.35
C GLU A 318 -20.16 -8.66 -25.38
N GLU A 319 -20.39 -7.44 -25.89
CA GLU A 319 -20.50 -6.21 -25.08
C GLU A 319 -21.69 -6.22 -24.09
N ALA A 320 -22.73 -6.99 -24.39
CA ALA A 320 -23.89 -7.17 -23.52
C ALA A 320 -23.75 -8.38 -22.57
N GLY A 321 -22.59 -9.07 -22.56
CA GLY A 321 -22.34 -10.22 -21.70
C GLY A 321 -22.61 -11.60 -22.34
N GLY A 322 -22.90 -11.67 -23.63
CA GLY A 322 -23.01 -12.93 -24.39
C GLY A 322 -24.04 -13.92 -23.81
N SER A 323 -23.72 -15.21 -23.87
CA SER A 323 -24.56 -16.28 -23.30
C SER A 323 -24.65 -16.24 -21.78
N ALA A 324 -23.67 -15.66 -21.08
CA ALA A 324 -23.67 -15.59 -19.61
C ALA A 324 -24.89 -14.82 -19.07
N LEU A 325 -25.39 -13.83 -19.82
CA LEU A 325 -26.59 -13.06 -19.45
C LEU A 325 -27.89 -13.89 -19.52
N ILE A 326 -27.90 -14.95 -20.33
CA ILE A 326 -29.07 -15.83 -20.49
C ILE A 326 -29.28 -16.62 -19.21
N PHE A 327 -28.20 -17.18 -18.67
CA PHE A 327 -28.25 -18.06 -17.50
C PHE A 327 -28.21 -17.29 -16.17
N SER A 328 -27.65 -16.08 -16.14
CA SER A 328 -27.68 -15.25 -14.93
C SER A 328 -29.09 -14.78 -14.54
N ARG A 329 -29.99 -14.62 -15.53
CA ARG A 329 -31.36 -14.14 -15.29
C ARG A 329 -32.32 -15.24 -14.85
N GLN A 330 -32.08 -16.49 -15.26
CA GLN A 330 -32.92 -17.63 -14.92
C GLN A 330 -32.80 -18.04 -13.43
N GLY A 331 -31.66 -17.72 -12.78
CA GLY A 331 -31.49 -17.88 -11.33
C GLY A 331 -32.36 -16.93 -10.48
N ALA A 332 -32.77 -15.78 -11.02
CA ALA A 332 -33.58 -14.78 -10.28
C ALA A 332 -35.10 -14.96 -10.46
N GLU A 333 -35.54 -15.70 -11.49
CA GLU A 333 -36.97 -15.93 -11.75
C GLU A 333 -37.53 -17.19 -11.05
N SER A 334 -36.67 -18.03 -10.45
CA SER A 334 -37.07 -19.24 -9.70
C SER A 334 -37.65 -18.97 -8.30
N GLU A 335 -37.57 -17.74 -7.77
CA GLU A 335 -38.05 -17.38 -6.42
C GLU A 335 -39.27 -16.45 -6.40
N ARG A 336 -39.88 -16.18 -7.56
CA ARG A 336 -41.06 -15.30 -7.64
C ARG A 336 -42.23 -15.95 -8.40
N SER A 337 -42.73 -17.06 -7.87
CA SER A 337 -44.04 -17.59 -8.25
C SER A 337 -44.71 -18.30 -7.08
N LYS A 338 -45.27 -17.51 -6.16
CA LYS A 338 -46.43 -17.87 -5.31
C LYS A 338 -46.96 -16.64 -4.59
N SER A 339 -47.77 -15.84 -5.29
CA SER A 339 -48.83 -15.08 -4.64
C SER A 339 -49.93 -14.78 -5.65
N THR A 340 -50.97 -15.59 -5.54
CA THR A 340 -52.28 -15.47 -6.16
C THR A 340 -52.89 -14.09 -5.91
N ALA A 341 -53.29 -13.40 -6.97
CA ALA A 341 -54.30 -12.34 -6.88
C ALA A 341 -55.70 -12.97 -6.91
N PRO A 342 -56.69 -12.32 -6.25
CA PRO A 342 -58.03 -12.29 -6.82
C PRO A 342 -58.53 -10.84 -7.03
N SER A 343 -58.85 -10.56 -8.29
CA SER A 343 -60.10 -9.97 -8.78
C SER A 343 -60.92 -9.05 -7.87
N SER A 344 -61.17 -7.82 -8.33
CA SER A 344 -62.55 -7.35 -8.50
C SER A 344 -62.67 -6.30 -9.62
N LYS A 345 -63.87 -6.31 -10.22
CA LYS A 345 -64.32 -5.74 -11.49
C LYS A 345 -65.02 -4.39 -11.23
N GLU A 346 -65.09 -3.57 -12.30
CA GLU A 346 -66.25 -2.71 -12.64
C GLU A 346 -66.37 -1.39 -11.80
N SER A 347 -66.57 -0.18 -12.32
CA SER A 347 -67.31 0.31 -13.48
C SER A 347 -66.99 1.77 -13.83
N ARG A 348 -67.13 2.08 -15.13
CA ARG A 348 -67.72 3.28 -15.77
C ARG A 348 -67.53 4.70 -15.16
N ARG A 349 -67.05 5.58 -16.07
CA ARG A 349 -67.76 6.71 -16.74
C ARG A 349 -67.01 8.04 -16.57
N GLY A 350 -66.76 8.69 -17.72
CA GLY A 350 -65.91 9.88 -17.82
C GLY A 350 -66.64 11.20 -17.55
N THR A 351 -65.91 12.31 -17.71
CA THR A 351 -66.22 13.46 -18.58
C THR A 351 -65.20 14.60 -18.32
N LYS A 352 -64.75 15.21 -19.42
CA LYS A 352 -64.15 16.56 -19.58
C LYS A 352 -64.22 17.54 -18.40
N GLY A 353 -63.12 18.25 -18.16
CA GLY A 353 -63.09 19.53 -17.44
C GLY A 353 -61.74 20.24 -17.58
N LYS A 354 -61.76 21.54 -17.88
CA LYS A 354 -60.68 22.40 -18.40
C LYS A 354 -60.21 23.37 -17.31
N LYS A 355 -58.93 23.79 -17.36
CA LYS A 355 -58.31 24.99 -16.71
C LYS A 355 -58.24 24.91 -15.16
N SER A 356 -57.24 25.47 -14.48
CA SER A 356 -56.46 26.69 -14.74
C SER A 356 -55.00 26.54 -14.34
N LYS A 357 -54.20 27.35 -15.03
CA LYS A 357 -52.79 27.63 -14.78
C LYS A 357 -52.78 28.81 -13.81
N GLU A 358 -52.21 28.65 -12.62
CA GLU A 358 -51.82 29.80 -11.81
C GLU A 358 -50.36 29.59 -11.41
N LYS A 359 -49.54 30.51 -11.91
CA LYS A 359 -48.13 30.67 -11.55
C LYS A 359 -48.13 31.31 -10.18
N GLU A 360 -47.63 30.60 -9.18
CA GLU A 360 -47.19 31.25 -7.94
C GLU A 360 -45.67 31.33 -7.97
N GLU A 361 -45.20 32.52 -8.33
CA GLU A 361 -43.85 33.00 -8.04
C GLU A 361 -43.67 33.01 -6.52
N VAL A 362 -43.12 31.93 -5.98
CA VAL A 362 -42.53 31.97 -4.63
C VAL A 362 -41.25 32.78 -4.75
N LYS A 363 -41.37 34.06 -4.38
CA LYS A 363 -40.26 34.92 -3.95
C LYS A 363 -39.36 34.10 -3.04
N LYS A 364 -38.18 33.70 -3.54
CA LYS A 364 -37.03 33.36 -2.72
C LYS A 364 -36.73 34.56 -1.83
N ARG A 365 -37.19 34.51 -0.59
CA ARG A 365 -36.43 35.06 0.52
C ARG A 365 -35.12 34.25 0.55
N PRO A 366 -33.95 34.86 0.79
CA PRO A 366 -32.81 34.06 1.18
C PRO A 366 -33.21 33.44 2.52
N ASP A 367 -33.69 32.21 2.49
CA ASP A 367 -33.64 31.37 3.70
C ASP A 367 -32.19 31.43 4.10
N GLU A 368 -31.97 31.93 5.31
CA GLU A 368 -30.71 31.82 6.02
C GLU A 368 -30.21 30.40 5.77
N GLU A 369 -29.03 30.28 5.17
CA GLU A 369 -28.33 29.00 5.04
C GLU A 369 -28.16 28.46 6.46
N GLU A 370 -29.16 27.72 6.95
CA GLU A 370 -29.00 26.90 8.13
C GLU A 370 -27.87 25.94 7.78
N ASP A 371 -26.70 26.20 8.36
CA ASP A 371 -25.56 25.31 8.28
C ASP A 371 -26.07 23.89 8.57
N PRO A 372 -26.08 23.00 7.55
CA PRO A 372 -26.65 21.67 7.71
C PRO A 372 -25.92 20.88 8.81
N GLY A 373 -24.77 21.37 9.30
CA GLY A 373 -23.95 20.70 10.29
C GLY A 373 -22.98 19.74 9.62
N PHE A 374 -22.08 19.18 10.42
CA PHE A 374 -21.11 18.20 9.95
C PHE A 374 -21.80 16.91 9.53
N LYS A 375 -21.52 16.47 8.32
CA LYS A 375 -21.80 15.11 7.85
C LYS A 375 -20.52 14.51 7.27
N MET A 376 -20.20 13.30 7.70
CA MET A 376 -19.05 12.57 7.17
C MET A 376 -19.19 12.34 5.67
N SER A 377 -18.11 12.56 4.92
CA SER A 377 -18.11 12.38 3.49
C SER A 377 -18.14 10.88 3.14
N PRO A 378 -18.80 10.49 2.04
CA PRO A 378 -18.75 9.10 1.58
C PRO A 378 -17.30 8.74 1.26
N SER A 379 -16.87 7.57 1.74
CA SER A 379 -15.52 7.07 1.47
C SER A 379 -15.45 6.37 0.12
N SER A 380 -14.37 6.59 -0.62
CA SER A 380 -14.07 5.83 -1.83
C SER A 380 -13.54 4.42 -1.53
N PHE A 381 -13.03 4.19 -0.32
CA PHE A 381 -12.32 2.98 0.08
C PHE A 381 -13.15 2.03 0.95
N LEU A 382 -14.24 2.52 1.58
CA LEU A 382 -15.04 1.69 2.50
C LEU A 382 -15.62 0.44 1.84
N ALA A 383 -16.12 0.54 0.60
CA ALA A 383 -16.67 -0.62 -0.11
C ALA A 383 -15.60 -1.70 -0.36
N GLU A 384 -14.38 -1.28 -0.73
CA GLU A 384 -13.25 -2.19 -0.93
C GLU A 384 -12.80 -2.84 0.39
N LEU A 385 -12.76 -2.07 1.48
CA LEU A 385 -12.46 -2.60 2.82
C LEU A 385 -13.47 -3.66 3.26
N MET A 386 -14.77 -3.43 3.02
CA MET A 386 -15.81 -4.40 3.36
C MET A 386 -15.69 -5.70 2.54
N VAL A 387 -15.46 -5.59 1.23
CA VAL A 387 -15.26 -6.76 0.35
C VAL A 387 -14.01 -7.54 0.75
N ALA A 388 -12.93 -6.83 1.06
CA ALA A 388 -11.69 -7.47 1.49
C ALA A 388 -11.81 -8.10 2.90
N GLY A 389 -12.57 -7.47 3.80
CA GLY A 389 -12.91 -8.05 5.10
C GLY A 389 -13.73 -9.32 4.97
N SER A 390 -14.73 -9.36 4.09
CA SER A 390 -15.48 -10.59 3.82
C SER A 390 -14.60 -11.69 3.23
N GLU A 391 -13.67 -11.35 2.34
CA GLU A 391 -12.72 -12.33 1.79
C GLU A 391 -11.83 -12.95 2.89
N TYR A 392 -11.38 -12.13 3.85
CA TYR A 392 -10.65 -12.61 5.01
C TYR A 392 -11.49 -13.58 5.86
N ASP A 393 -12.72 -13.19 6.21
CA ASP A 393 -13.61 -13.98 7.04
C ASP A 393 -13.95 -15.33 6.40
N GLU A 394 -14.20 -15.35 5.10
CA GLU A 394 -14.59 -16.54 4.35
C GLU A 394 -13.41 -17.47 4.06
N THR A 395 -12.24 -16.91 3.75
CA THR A 395 -11.12 -17.69 3.20
C THR A 395 -10.03 -17.97 4.23
N TRP A 396 -9.71 -17.01 5.09
CA TRP A 396 -8.45 -17.02 5.85
C TRP A 396 -8.65 -17.19 7.37
N LYS A 397 -9.74 -16.66 7.93
CA LYS A 397 -9.98 -16.62 9.39
C LYS A 397 -10.01 -17.99 10.06
N THR A 398 -10.56 -19.00 9.38
CA THR A 398 -10.77 -20.36 9.90
C THR A 398 -9.92 -21.41 9.20
N LEU A 399 -9.03 -21.00 8.29
CA LEU A 399 -8.21 -21.91 7.50
C LEU A 399 -7.18 -22.63 8.38
N ASP A 400 -7.18 -23.97 8.34
CA ASP A 400 -6.16 -24.76 9.01
C ASP A 400 -4.87 -24.83 8.16
N GLU A 401 -3.81 -24.22 8.67
CA GLU A 401 -2.52 -24.11 7.97
C GLU A 401 -1.50 -25.16 8.40
N ARG A 402 -1.89 -26.14 9.23
CA ARG A 402 -0.97 -27.19 9.71
C ARG A 402 -0.28 -27.98 8.58
N ALA A 403 -0.97 -28.14 7.45
CA ALA A 403 -0.44 -28.81 6.26
C ALA A 403 0.47 -27.92 5.40
N ASN A 404 0.58 -26.61 5.67
CA ASN A 404 1.41 -25.67 4.93
C ASN A 404 2.38 -24.89 5.85
N PRO A 405 3.31 -25.58 6.55
CA PRO A 405 4.29 -24.92 7.40
C PRO A 405 5.29 -24.06 6.61
N MET A 406 5.49 -24.39 5.34
CA MET A 406 6.42 -23.70 4.44
C MET A 406 5.83 -22.42 3.81
N GLN A 407 4.54 -22.16 4.05
CA GLN A 407 3.80 -20.99 3.56
C GLN A 407 3.90 -20.81 2.04
N THR A 408 3.78 -21.92 1.30
CA THR A 408 3.65 -21.92 -0.16
C THR A 408 2.26 -21.47 -0.60
N TYR A 409 2.05 -21.30 -1.90
CA TYR A 409 0.73 -21.04 -2.45
C TYR A 409 -0.24 -22.22 -2.25
N TYR A 410 -1.54 -21.93 -2.20
CA TYR A 410 -2.61 -22.92 -2.22
C TYR A 410 -3.07 -23.16 -3.65
N GLU A 411 -2.76 -24.35 -4.17
CA GLU A 411 -3.08 -24.76 -5.54
C GLU A 411 -4.59 -24.75 -5.82
N GLU A 412 -5.42 -25.17 -4.85
CA GLU A 412 -6.88 -25.20 -5.01
C GLU A 412 -7.49 -23.81 -5.22
N PHE A 413 -6.94 -22.78 -4.56
CA PHE A 413 -7.38 -21.40 -4.78
C PHE A 413 -7.02 -20.94 -6.20
N ILE A 414 -5.82 -21.27 -6.68
CA ILE A 414 -5.40 -20.98 -8.05
C ILE A 414 -6.31 -21.70 -9.04
N LYS A 415 -6.56 -23.01 -8.83
CA LYS A 415 -7.44 -23.79 -9.70
C LYS A 415 -8.83 -23.17 -9.79
N LYS A 416 -9.43 -22.78 -8.67
CA LYS A 416 -10.76 -22.15 -8.65
C LYS A 416 -10.80 -20.86 -9.45
N GLU A 417 -9.85 -19.95 -9.21
CA GLU A 417 -9.76 -18.67 -9.91
C GLU A 417 -9.48 -18.86 -11.41
N LYS A 418 -8.48 -19.68 -11.76
CA LYS A 418 -8.09 -19.92 -13.15
C LYS A 418 -9.11 -20.74 -13.93
N THR A 419 -9.85 -21.63 -13.27
CA THR A 419 -11.01 -22.31 -13.87
C THR A 419 -12.05 -21.29 -14.32
N ALA A 420 -12.46 -20.37 -13.45
CA ALA A 420 -13.43 -19.34 -13.79
C ALA A 420 -12.91 -18.39 -14.91
N GLN A 421 -11.62 -18.06 -14.87
CA GLN A 421 -10.98 -17.26 -15.92
C GLN A 421 -10.98 -17.98 -17.28
N VAL A 422 -10.56 -19.25 -17.32
CA VAL A 422 -10.54 -20.07 -18.54
C VAL A 422 -11.95 -20.28 -19.08
N GLU A 423 -12.92 -20.56 -18.20
CA GLU A 423 -14.32 -20.71 -18.59
C GLU A 423 -14.87 -19.42 -19.23
N ALA A 424 -14.57 -18.25 -18.67
CA ALA A 424 -14.97 -16.96 -19.25
C ALA A 424 -14.29 -16.69 -20.61
N GLU A 425 -13.02 -17.06 -20.77
CA GLU A 425 -12.28 -16.94 -22.04
C GLU A 425 -12.85 -17.89 -23.10
N LEU A 426 -13.11 -19.15 -22.75
CA LEU A 426 -13.69 -20.16 -23.63
C LEU A 426 -15.14 -19.85 -24.00
N ARG A 427 -15.94 -19.30 -23.07
CA ARG A 427 -17.34 -18.91 -23.32
C ARG A 427 -17.45 -17.92 -24.48
N LYS A 428 -16.50 -16.99 -24.61
CA LYS A 428 -16.46 -16.05 -25.75
C LYS A 428 -16.28 -16.76 -27.08
N ILE A 429 -15.42 -17.78 -27.11
CA ILE A 429 -15.15 -18.61 -28.30
C ILE A 429 -16.40 -19.42 -28.66
N VAL A 430 -17.02 -20.05 -27.67
CA VAL A 430 -18.25 -20.82 -27.85
C VAL A 430 -19.39 -19.92 -28.35
N ASP A 431 -19.59 -18.75 -27.75
CA ASP A 431 -20.63 -17.80 -28.18
C ASP A 431 -20.45 -17.36 -29.63
N GLU A 432 -19.20 -17.13 -30.09
CA GLU A 432 -18.91 -16.80 -31.48
C GLU A 432 -19.28 -17.95 -32.42
N GLN A 433 -18.90 -19.18 -32.07
CA GLN A 433 -19.25 -20.38 -32.84
C GLN A 433 -20.77 -20.57 -32.90
N LEU A 434 -21.46 -20.42 -31.78
CA LEU A 434 -22.91 -20.57 -31.69
C LEU A 434 -23.67 -19.47 -32.43
N ARG A 435 -23.15 -18.23 -32.50
CA ARG A 435 -23.74 -17.18 -33.35
C ARG A 435 -23.69 -17.56 -34.83
N ALA A 436 -22.56 -18.12 -35.28
CA ALA A 436 -22.43 -18.62 -36.64
C ALA A 436 -23.34 -19.84 -36.91
N GLU A 437 -23.44 -20.78 -35.96
CA GLU A 437 -24.38 -21.90 -36.02
C GLU A 437 -25.84 -21.40 -36.11
N LEU A 438 -26.22 -20.42 -35.29
CA LEU A 438 -27.57 -19.87 -35.25
C LEU A 438 -27.94 -19.12 -36.54
N GLU A 439 -27.00 -18.37 -37.13
CA GLU A 439 -27.19 -17.75 -38.45
C GLU A 439 -27.46 -18.81 -39.52
N ALA A 440 -26.68 -19.91 -39.52
CA ALA A 440 -26.88 -21.02 -40.45
C ALA A 440 -28.24 -21.72 -40.24
N LEU A 441 -28.65 -21.96 -38.99
CA LEU A 441 -29.93 -22.57 -38.64
C LEU A 441 -31.12 -21.67 -39.03
N GLN A 442 -31.01 -20.35 -38.81
CA GLN A 442 -32.02 -19.38 -39.23
C GLN A 442 -32.14 -19.36 -40.76
N ALA A 443 -31.02 -19.34 -41.47
CA ALA A 443 -31.01 -19.40 -42.94
C ALA A 443 -31.63 -20.70 -43.49
N ALA A 444 -31.42 -21.84 -42.82
CA ALA A 444 -32.06 -23.10 -43.19
C ALA A 444 -33.58 -23.07 -42.94
N LEU A 445 -34.02 -22.55 -41.80
CA LEU A 445 -35.43 -22.42 -41.45
C LEU A 445 -36.19 -21.48 -42.40
N ASP A 446 -35.54 -20.39 -42.83
CA ASP A 446 -36.09 -19.48 -43.84
C ASP A 446 -36.20 -20.13 -45.23
N ARG A 447 -35.24 -20.99 -45.62
CA ARG A 447 -35.35 -21.80 -46.86
C ARG A 447 -36.51 -22.78 -46.80
N ASP A 448 -36.73 -23.44 -45.67
CA ASP A 448 -37.83 -24.40 -45.50
C ASP A 448 -39.21 -23.70 -45.48
N ARG A 449 -39.28 -22.52 -44.85
CA ARG A 449 -40.46 -21.63 -44.94
C ARG A 449 -40.72 -21.17 -46.37
N ALA A 450 -39.68 -20.81 -47.11
CA ALA A 450 -39.79 -20.43 -48.52
C ALA A 450 -40.22 -21.59 -49.44
N ARG A 451 -39.87 -22.85 -49.10
CA ARG A 451 -40.36 -24.05 -49.81
C ARG A 451 -41.83 -24.38 -49.53
N LYS A 452 -42.37 -24.04 -48.35
CA LYS A 452 -43.78 -24.27 -47.98
C LYS A 452 -44.75 -23.14 -48.38
N GLY A 453 -44.27 -22.03 -48.93
CA GLY A 453 -45.12 -20.91 -49.35
C GLY A 453 -44.69 -20.29 -50.68
N LYS A 454 -45.51 -20.43 -51.73
CA LYS A 454 -45.46 -19.57 -52.92
C LYS A 454 -45.68 -18.10 -52.49
N LYS A 455 -44.61 -17.31 -52.41
CA LYS A 455 -44.43 -16.00 -53.08
C LYS A 455 -43.27 -15.20 -52.47
N ALA A 456 -42.56 -14.57 -53.38
CA ALA A 456 -41.40 -13.71 -53.18
C ALA A 456 -41.60 -12.54 -52.20
N LYS A 457 -40.52 -12.15 -51.52
CA LYS A 457 -40.10 -10.74 -51.45
C LYS A 457 -38.60 -10.61 -51.19
N LYS A 458 -37.97 -9.79 -52.04
CA LYS A 458 -36.56 -9.38 -52.01
C LYS A 458 -36.16 -8.81 -50.65
N ALA A 459 -35.05 -9.29 -50.09
CA ALA A 459 -34.33 -8.65 -49.01
C ALA A 459 -33.68 -7.34 -49.52
N ALA A 460 -34.11 -6.22 -48.96
CA ALA A 460 -33.45 -4.94 -49.14
C ALA A 460 -32.15 -4.92 -48.33
N LYS A 461 -31.03 -4.86 -49.06
CA LYS A 461 -29.67 -4.63 -48.57
C LYS A 461 -29.63 -3.30 -47.78
N LYS A 462 -29.58 -3.35 -46.45
CA LYS A 462 -29.32 -2.15 -45.64
C LYS A 462 -27.82 -2.04 -45.39
N LYS A 463 -27.25 -1.01 -46.03
CA LYS A 463 -25.87 -0.50 -45.89
C LYS A 463 -25.41 -0.47 -44.45
N GLY A 464 -24.16 -0.91 -44.25
CA GLY A 464 -23.37 -0.69 -43.05
C GLY A 464 -23.34 0.78 -42.66
N ARG A 465 -23.41 1.02 -41.35
CA ARG A 465 -23.25 2.34 -40.76
C ARG A 465 -21.90 2.37 -40.06
N ARG A 466 -21.06 3.24 -40.62
CA ARG A 466 -19.74 3.68 -40.18
C ARG A 466 -19.59 3.79 -38.66
N GLY A 467 -18.52 3.17 -38.17
CA GLY A 467 -17.43 3.80 -37.41
C GLY A 467 -17.84 4.73 -36.27
N GLY A 468 -17.79 4.20 -35.05
CA GLY A 468 -17.77 4.98 -33.82
C GLY A 468 -16.59 5.96 -33.82
N LYS A 469 -16.90 7.25 -33.70
CA LYS A 469 -15.93 8.33 -33.55
C LYS A 469 -15.38 8.26 -32.13
N LYS A 470 -14.17 7.71 -31.97
CA LYS A 470 -13.39 7.71 -30.72
C LYS A 470 -13.22 9.17 -30.26
N GLY A 471 -13.90 9.55 -29.17
CA GLY A 471 -13.63 10.80 -28.47
C GLY A 471 -12.25 10.73 -27.83
N LYS A 472 -11.26 11.39 -28.42
CA LYS A 472 -10.00 11.69 -27.73
C LYS A 472 -10.34 12.64 -26.59
N LYS A 473 -10.31 12.14 -25.34
CA LYS A 473 -10.16 12.98 -24.16
C LYS A 473 -8.99 13.93 -24.43
N LYS A 474 -9.23 15.23 -24.30
CA LYS A 474 -8.22 16.28 -24.29
C LYS A 474 -7.37 16.02 -23.03
N LYS A 475 -6.30 15.23 -23.15
CA LYS A 475 -5.23 15.22 -22.15
C LYS A 475 -4.74 16.66 -22.05
N GLU A 476 -4.52 17.13 -20.83
CA GLU A 476 -3.81 18.38 -20.59
C GLU A 476 -2.58 18.42 -21.50
N LYS A 477 -2.39 19.57 -22.14
CA LYS A 477 -1.31 19.79 -23.08
C LYS A 477 -0.03 19.81 -22.25
N ASP A 478 0.58 18.64 -22.10
CA ASP A 478 1.94 18.52 -21.59
C ASP A 478 2.81 19.48 -22.43
N LEU A 479 3.46 20.41 -21.74
CA LEU A 479 4.32 21.42 -22.35
C LEU A 479 5.76 20.90 -22.50
N THR A 480 6.03 19.68 -22.03
CA THR A 480 7.35 19.02 -22.03
C THR A 480 7.42 17.68 -22.79
N PRO A 481 6.56 17.35 -23.78
CA PRO A 481 6.49 16.00 -24.35
C PRO A 481 7.76 15.61 -25.11
N ASP A 482 8.54 16.59 -25.57
CA ASP A 482 9.80 16.41 -26.30
C ASP A 482 11.03 16.48 -25.38
N ARG A 483 10.84 16.55 -24.05
CA ARG A 483 11.93 16.72 -23.09
C ARG A 483 12.01 15.52 -22.15
N THR A 484 13.22 14.99 -21.99
CA THR A 484 13.47 13.93 -21.00
C THR A 484 13.43 14.51 -19.59
N THR A 485 13.07 13.69 -18.62
CA THR A 485 13.15 14.03 -17.18
C THR A 485 14.55 14.48 -16.79
N GLU A 486 15.58 13.92 -17.43
CA GLU A 486 16.98 14.32 -17.25
C GLU A 486 17.24 15.76 -17.72
N SER A 487 16.74 16.15 -18.89
CA SER A 487 16.86 17.52 -19.41
C SER A 487 16.13 18.54 -18.53
N LEU A 488 14.96 18.17 -18.01
CA LEU A 488 14.20 19.04 -17.09
C LEU A 488 14.94 19.19 -15.75
N PHE A 489 15.47 18.10 -15.20
CA PHE A 489 16.25 18.14 -13.97
C PHE A 489 17.51 18.99 -14.12
N GLN A 490 18.28 18.80 -15.20
CA GLN A 490 19.47 19.60 -15.49
C GLN A 490 19.17 21.11 -15.57
N GLU A 491 18.08 21.49 -16.24
CA GLU A 491 17.65 22.89 -16.31
C GLU A 491 17.24 23.43 -14.93
N LEU A 492 16.49 22.67 -14.15
CA LEU A 492 16.06 23.09 -12.80
C LEU A 492 17.24 23.29 -11.85
N VAL A 493 18.27 22.45 -11.95
CA VAL A 493 19.53 22.63 -11.19
C VAL A 493 20.30 23.84 -11.70
N THR A 494 20.44 24.00 -13.02
CA THR A 494 21.16 25.15 -13.62
C THR A 494 20.51 26.49 -13.28
N ASN A 495 19.17 26.52 -13.19
CA ASN A 495 18.40 27.70 -12.82
C ASN A 495 18.31 27.92 -11.31
N GLY A 496 18.92 27.06 -10.48
CA GLY A 496 18.91 27.18 -9.01
C GLY A 496 17.55 26.95 -8.37
N THR A 497 16.62 26.31 -9.08
CA THR A 497 15.29 25.96 -8.56
C THR A 497 15.34 24.72 -7.67
N ILE A 498 16.30 23.83 -7.94
CA ILE A 498 16.61 22.65 -7.14
C ILE A 498 18.10 22.74 -6.78
N ASN A 499 18.41 22.69 -5.47
CA ASN A 499 19.77 22.72 -4.94
C ASN A 499 20.23 21.32 -4.55
#